data_AF-A0A535W948-F1
#
_entry.id   AF-A0A535W948-F1
#
_cell.length_a   1.000
_cell.length_b   1.000
_cell.length_c   1.000
_cell.angle_alpha   90.00
_cell.angle_beta   90.00
_cell.angle_gamma   90.00
#
_symmetry.space_group_name_H-M   'P 1'
#
loop_
_entity.id
_entity.type
_entity.pdbx_description
1 polymer ?
#
loop_
_entity_poly.entity_id
_entity_poly.type
_entity_poly.pdbx_seq_one_letter_code
_entity_poly.pdbx_strand_id
1 'polypeptide(L)'
;MAVLRGRGHVPAIAVRARERLVGAGTGMPAAHRIVLFVAALSAAATALFALELTGRTAPFAAVVLPWPLLAAGFCVAEMKVVSVHFRRETHSFSLSEFPAVIGLFFLSPLDYLLALLVGSAVALVVAERQAPVKLAFNLSNFALTGVLSLAVFHRIVTGDPTLDPIDWVAAFTASLAATVVGALTTATVITISGGAPQYEKLPEMLQFGGIVAVANTSLALL
;
A
#
# COMPACT_ATOMS: atom_id res chain seq x y z
N MET A 1 -57.68 -22.59 40.28
CA MET A 1 -58.04 -22.25 38.88
C MET A 1 -57.10 -21.15 38.40
N ALA A 2 -56.09 -21.50 37.62
CA ALA A 2 -55.01 -20.59 37.22
C ALA A 2 -55.19 -20.13 35.76
N VAL A 3 -55.15 -18.81 35.60
CA VAL A 3 -55.19 -18.05 34.34
C VAL A 3 -53.95 -18.37 33.49
N LEU A 4 -54.14 -18.83 32.26
CA LEU A 4 -53.06 -18.90 31.27
C LEU A 4 -53.32 -17.92 30.12
N ARG A 5 -52.43 -16.91 30.08
CA ARG A 5 -52.29 -15.82 29.11
C ARG A 5 -52.22 -16.32 27.67
N GLY A 6 -53.02 -15.72 26.80
CA GLY A 6 -52.85 -15.76 25.35
C GLY A 6 -51.55 -15.09 24.93
N ARG A 7 -50.63 -15.86 24.34
CA ARG A 7 -49.46 -15.34 23.64
C ARG A 7 -49.88 -15.02 22.20
N GLY A 8 -49.97 -13.74 21.87
CA GLY A 8 -50.18 -13.28 20.50
C GLY A 8 -49.02 -13.73 19.61
N HIS A 9 -49.33 -14.58 18.61
CA HIS A 9 -48.43 -14.87 17.51
C HIS A 9 -48.24 -13.60 16.68
N VAL A 10 -47.08 -12.97 16.80
CA VAL A 10 -46.65 -11.94 15.85
C VAL A 10 -46.34 -12.67 14.54
N PRO A 11 -47.03 -12.37 13.43
CA PRO A 11 -46.78 -13.04 12.16
C PRO A 11 -45.34 -12.75 11.69
N ALA A 12 -44.63 -13.79 11.25
CA ALA A 12 -43.23 -13.73 10.78
C ALA A 12 -42.97 -12.69 9.66
N ILE A 13 -44.05 -12.24 9.00
CA ILE A 13 -44.04 -11.17 7.99
C ILE A 13 -43.66 -9.81 8.64
N ALA A 14 -44.10 -9.54 9.87
CA ALA A 14 -43.78 -8.30 10.59
C ALA A 14 -42.31 -8.24 11.05
N VAL A 15 -41.70 -9.40 11.35
CA VAL A 15 -40.27 -9.51 11.68
C VAL A 15 -39.41 -9.20 10.46
N ARG A 16 -39.74 -9.78 9.29
CA ARG A 16 -39.04 -9.53 8.02
C ARG A 16 -39.19 -8.08 7.53
N ALA A 17 -40.34 -7.46 7.75
CA ALA A 17 -40.55 -6.05 7.43
C ALA A 17 -39.70 -5.12 8.32
N ARG A 18 -39.54 -5.48 9.61
CA ARG A 18 -38.71 -4.73 10.56
C ARG A 18 -37.21 -4.89 10.26
N GLU A 19 -36.75 -6.05 9.81
CA GLU A 19 -35.37 -6.25 9.36
C GLU A 19 -35.04 -5.45 8.07
N ARG A 20 -35.99 -5.34 7.14
CA ARG A 20 -35.82 -4.48 5.95
C ARG A 20 -35.79 -2.99 6.29
N LEU A 21 -36.50 -2.56 7.33
CA LEU A 21 -36.52 -1.17 7.78
C LEU A 21 -35.30 -0.79 8.65
N VAL A 22 -34.68 -1.76 9.34
CA VAL A 22 -33.43 -1.56 10.09
C VAL A 22 -32.19 -1.55 9.16
N GLY A 23 -32.31 -2.11 7.94
CA GLY A 23 -31.27 -2.09 6.91
C GLY A 23 -31.22 -0.84 6.04
N ALA A 24 -32.19 0.08 6.15
CA ALA A 24 -32.16 1.39 5.50
C ALA A 24 -31.28 2.37 6.29
N GLY A 25 -30.06 1.92 6.64
CA GLY A 25 -29.05 2.79 7.21
C GLY A 25 -28.66 3.83 6.17
N THR A 26 -28.76 5.10 6.55
CA THR A 26 -28.26 6.30 5.88
C THR A 26 -26.73 6.33 5.78
N GLY A 27 -26.09 5.18 5.56
CA GLY A 27 -24.66 5.06 5.35
C GLY A 27 -24.30 5.36 3.90
N MET A 28 -23.20 6.10 3.69
CA MET A 28 -22.67 6.30 2.34
C MET A 28 -22.42 4.95 1.66
N PRO A 29 -22.77 4.78 0.37
CA PRO A 29 -22.46 3.56 -0.37
C PRO A 29 -20.97 3.24 -0.30
N ALA A 30 -20.62 1.94 -0.27
CA ALA A 30 -19.22 1.49 -0.16
C ALA A 30 -18.30 2.16 -1.20
N ALA A 31 -18.78 2.38 -2.42
CA ALA A 31 -18.06 3.10 -3.46
C ALA A 31 -17.62 4.52 -3.04
N HIS A 32 -18.49 5.29 -2.38
CA HIS A 32 -18.16 6.64 -1.90
C HIS A 32 -17.10 6.58 -0.80
N ARG A 33 -17.19 5.61 0.11
CA ARG A 33 -16.19 5.41 1.17
C ARG A 33 -14.81 5.08 0.59
N ILE A 34 -14.75 4.25 -0.45
CA ILE A 34 -13.51 3.93 -1.15
C ILE A 34 -12.94 5.20 -1.81
N VAL A 35 -13.77 5.97 -2.53
CA VAL A 35 -13.33 7.22 -3.18
C VAL A 35 -12.78 8.21 -2.16
N LEU A 36 -13.46 8.40 -1.02
CA LEU A 36 -12.96 9.27 0.05
C LEU A 36 -11.63 8.77 0.63
N PHE A 37 -11.50 7.46 0.80
CA PHE A 37 -10.24 6.87 1.28
C PHE A 37 -9.10 7.08 0.27
N VAL A 38 -9.32 6.82 -1.02
CA VAL A 38 -8.35 7.09 -2.10
C VAL A 38 -7.96 8.57 -2.15
N ALA A 39 -8.93 9.48 -2.01
CA ALA A 39 -8.66 10.91 -1.94
C ALA A 39 -7.82 11.27 -0.71
N ALA A 40 -8.11 10.69 0.46
CA ALA A 40 -7.34 10.90 1.68
C ALA A 40 -5.89 10.41 1.56
N LEU A 41 -5.67 9.22 0.98
CA LEU A 41 -4.32 8.70 0.73
C LEU A 41 -3.53 9.62 -0.21
N SER A 42 -4.17 10.06 -1.29
CA SER A 42 -3.55 10.97 -2.28
C SER A 42 -3.22 12.34 -1.68
N ALA A 43 -4.12 12.88 -0.85
CA ALA A 43 -3.91 14.14 -0.14
C ALA A 43 -2.77 14.01 0.88
N ALA A 44 -2.72 12.90 1.64
CA ALA A 44 -1.64 12.64 2.59
C ALA A 44 -0.29 12.50 1.89
N ALA A 45 -0.21 11.77 0.77
CA ALA A 45 1.00 11.64 -0.03
C ALA A 45 1.47 13.01 -0.55
N THR A 46 0.55 13.81 -1.09
CA THR A 46 0.85 15.15 -1.62
C THR A 46 1.33 16.09 -0.51
N ALA A 47 0.64 16.11 0.64
CA ALA A 47 1.01 16.94 1.78
C ALA A 47 2.38 16.55 2.33
N LEU A 48 2.64 15.25 2.52
CA LEU A 48 3.92 14.77 3.02
C LEU A 48 5.07 15.10 2.05
N PHE A 49 4.85 14.95 0.75
CA PHE A 49 5.83 15.34 -0.26
C PHE A 49 6.13 16.85 -0.20
N ALA A 50 5.07 17.67 -0.18
CA ALA A 50 5.20 19.11 -0.15
C ALA A 50 5.98 19.60 1.09
N LEU A 51 5.70 19.00 2.26
CA LEU A 51 6.29 19.40 3.53
C LEU A 51 7.74 18.91 3.73
N GLU A 52 8.07 17.71 3.25
CA GLU A 52 9.35 17.06 3.61
C GLU A 52 10.36 16.96 2.46
N LEU A 53 9.88 16.91 1.21
CA LEU A 53 10.67 16.47 0.07
C LEU A 53 10.87 17.53 -1.02
N THR A 54 10.11 18.63 -0.97
CA THR A 54 10.28 19.75 -1.90
C THR A 54 11.70 20.29 -1.84
N GLY A 55 12.38 20.33 -2.99
CA GLY A 55 13.75 20.86 -3.11
C GLY A 55 14.86 19.89 -2.67
N ARG A 56 14.53 18.69 -2.19
CA ARG A 56 15.52 17.63 -1.94
C ARG A 56 16.07 17.09 -3.27
N THR A 57 17.33 16.70 -3.26
CA THR A 57 18.06 16.16 -4.41
C THR A 57 18.44 14.70 -4.17
N ALA A 58 18.91 14.01 -5.21
CA ALA A 58 19.39 12.65 -5.07
C ALA A 58 20.55 12.59 -4.04
N PRO A 59 20.49 11.69 -3.04
CA PRO A 59 21.54 11.58 -2.02
C PRO A 59 22.92 11.25 -2.62
N PHE A 60 22.97 10.37 -3.63
CA PHE A 60 24.22 9.96 -4.29
C PHE A 60 24.26 10.42 -5.76
N ALA A 61 24.38 11.73 -5.98
CA ALA A 61 24.30 12.36 -7.31
C ALA A 61 25.50 12.08 -8.25
N ALA A 62 26.55 11.38 -7.79
CA ALA A 62 27.70 11.03 -8.63
C ALA A 62 27.33 10.07 -9.77
N VAL A 63 26.27 9.29 -9.59
CA VAL A 63 25.72 8.39 -10.61
C VAL A 63 24.36 8.93 -11.03
N VAL A 64 24.26 9.36 -12.30
CA VAL A 64 22.98 9.82 -12.86
C VAL A 64 22.18 8.61 -13.31
N LEU A 65 21.22 8.20 -12.49
CA LEU A 65 20.25 7.17 -12.86
C LEU A 65 19.04 7.83 -13.53
N PRO A 66 18.75 7.58 -14.82
CA PRO A 66 17.57 8.15 -15.45
C PRO A 66 16.31 7.47 -14.92
N TRP A 67 15.36 8.26 -14.42
CA TRP A 67 14.10 7.75 -13.85
C TRP A 67 13.32 6.77 -14.75
N PRO A 68 13.31 6.89 -16.10
CA PRO A 68 12.60 5.92 -16.95
C PRO A 68 13.18 4.51 -16.87
N LEU A 69 14.50 4.38 -16.61
CA LEU A 69 15.13 3.07 -16.43
C LEU A 69 14.61 2.40 -15.15
N LEU A 70 14.51 3.18 -14.07
CA LEU A 70 13.93 2.66 -12.83
C LEU A 70 12.42 2.43 -12.96
N ALA A 71 11.71 3.23 -13.76
CA ALA A 71 10.30 2.99 -14.11
C ALA A 71 10.10 1.64 -14.80
N ALA A 72 11.01 1.26 -15.71
CA ALA A 72 11.01 -0.08 -16.30
C ALA A 72 11.26 -1.16 -15.24
N GLY A 73 12.14 -0.90 -14.27
CA GLY A 73 12.37 -1.76 -13.11
C GLY A 73 11.09 -1.99 -12.30
N PHE A 74 10.37 -0.93 -11.92
CA PHE A 74 9.06 -1.01 -11.26
C PHE A 74 8.04 -1.76 -12.13
N CYS A 75 7.96 -1.46 -13.42
CA CYS A 75 7.05 -2.15 -14.33
C CYS A 75 7.31 -3.66 -14.34
N VAL A 76 8.58 -4.08 -14.46
CA VAL A 76 8.95 -5.51 -14.45
C VAL A 76 8.64 -6.14 -13.09
N ALA A 77 8.96 -5.45 -11.99
CA ALA A 77 8.70 -5.93 -10.64
C ALA A 77 7.21 -6.16 -10.38
N GLU A 78 6.34 -5.23 -10.78
CA GLU A 78 4.89 -5.36 -10.67
C GLU A 78 4.32 -6.43 -11.61
N MET A 79 4.90 -6.61 -12.81
CA MET A 79 4.46 -7.66 -13.74
C MET A 79 4.81 -9.08 -13.27
N LYS A 80 5.86 -9.24 -12.47
CA LYS A 80 6.38 -10.54 -12.04
C LYS A 80 5.79 -10.89 -10.68
N VAL A 81 4.60 -11.50 -10.68
CA VAL A 81 4.12 -12.25 -9.51
C VAL A 81 5.02 -13.48 -9.34
N VAL A 82 6.05 -13.37 -8.52
CA VAL A 82 6.76 -14.55 -8.04
C VAL A 82 5.86 -15.20 -6.99
N SER A 83 5.04 -16.15 -7.42
CA SER A 83 4.19 -16.93 -6.52
C SER A 83 5.05 -17.99 -5.82
N VAL A 84 5.70 -17.65 -4.71
CA VAL A 84 6.33 -18.66 -3.85
C VAL A 84 5.22 -19.31 -3.03
N HIS A 85 4.98 -20.60 -3.28
CA HIS A 85 3.99 -21.36 -2.54
C HIS A 85 4.53 -21.67 -1.15
N PHE A 86 4.16 -20.87 -0.15
CA PHE A 86 4.52 -21.13 1.24
C PHE A 86 3.28 -21.52 2.04
N ARG A 87 3.21 -22.82 2.41
CA ARG A 87 2.22 -23.46 3.31
C ARG A 87 0.77 -22.96 3.19
N ARG A 88 -0.04 -23.67 2.39
CA ARG A 88 -1.52 -23.60 2.25
C ARG A 88 -2.14 -22.24 1.87
N GLU A 89 -1.40 -21.14 1.86
CA GLU A 89 -1.83 -19.86 1.31
C GLU A 89 -0.87 -19.42 0.17
N THR A 90 -1.41 -18.95 -0.96
CA THR A 90 -0.60 -18.36 -2.04
C THR A 90 -0.32 -16.91 -1.65
N HIS A 91 0.88 -16.64 -1.17
CA HIS A 91 1.32 -15.27 -0.97
C HIS A 91 2.07 -14.78 -2.21
N SER A 92 1.52 -13.74 -2.84
CA SER A 92 2.19 -13.05 -3.94
C SER A 92 3.22 -12.08 -3.38
N PHE A 93 4.45 -12.19 -3.85
CA PHE A 93 5.54 -11.28 -3.51
C PHE A 93 5.65 -10.25 -4.62
N SER A 94 5.73 -8.97 -4.26
CA SER A 94 6.23 -7.96 -5.19
C SER A 94 7.75 -7.91 -5.08
N LEU A 95 8.42 -7.69 -6.20
CA LEU A 95 9.86 -7.40 -6.22
C LEU A 95 10.11 -5.89 -6.18
N SER A 96 9.06 -5.07 -5.99
CA SER A 96 9.13 -3.62 -6.12
C SER A 96 9.97 -2.94 -5.05
N GLU A 97 10.30 -3.61 -3.94
CA GLU A 97 11.25 -3.09 -2.96
C GLU A 97 12.67 -2.99 -3.54
N PHE A 98 13.04 -3.83 -4.50
CA PHE A 98 14.35 -3.76 -5.14
C PHE A 98 14.56 -2.45 -5.93
N PRO A 99 13.71 -2.09 -6.93
CA PRO A 99 13.81 -0.79 -7.58
C PRO A 99 13.50 0.36 -6.63
N ALA A 100 12.65 0.18 -5.61
CA ALA A 100 12.42 1.22 -4.60
C ALA A 100 13.69 1.58 -3.84
N VAL A 101 14.44 0.60 -3.32
CA VAL A 101 15.68 0.87 -2.60
C VAL A 101 16.70 1.56 -3.51
N ILE A 102 16.90 1.08 -4.74
CA ILE A 102 17.76 1.76 -5.72
C ILE A 102 17.33 3.23 -5.91
N GLY A 103 16.04 3.47 -6.07
CA GLY A 103 15.49 4.81 -6.22
C GLY A 103 15.75 5.74 -5.04
N LEU A 104 15.72 5.22 -3.80
CA LEU A 104 15.99 6.01 -2.60
C LEU A 104 17.40 6.62 -2.60
N PHE A 105 18.39 5.88 -3.11
CA PHE A 105 19.79 6.33 -3.14
C PHE A 105 20.10 7.26 -4.31
N PHE A 106 19.53 6.99 -5.50
CA PHE A 106 20.02 7.57 -6.75
C PHE A 106 19.08 8.56 -7.43
N LEU A 107 17.81 8.65 -7.02
CA LEU A 107 16.85 9.57 -7.64
C LEU A 107 16.49 10.74 -6.73
N SER A 108 16.17 11.88 -7.34
CA SER A 108 15.46 12.94 -6.63
C SER A 108 14.06 12.43 -6.23
N PRO A 109 13.43 12.98 -5.18
CA PRO A 109 12.09 12.55 -4.79
C PRO A 109 11.04 12.62 -5.90
N LEU A 110 11.13 13.63 -6.77
CA LEU A 110 10.22 13.76 -7.90
C LEU A 110 10.46 12.66 -8.93
N ASP A 111 11.72 12.43 -9.31
CA ASP A 111 12.11 11.38 -10.24
C ASP A 111 11.73 9.99 -9.73
N TYR A 112 11.91 9.75 -8.44
CA TYR A 112 11.48 8.54 -7.76
C TYR A 112 9.97 8.31 -7.92
N LEU A 113 9.15 9.32 -7.63
CA LEU A 113 7.70 9.19 -7.75
C LEU A 113 7.25 9.01 -9.19
N LEU A 114 7.90 9.68 -10.15
CA LEU A 114 7.64 9.46 -11.57
C LEU A 114 7.97 8.01 -11.96
N ALA A 115 9.13 7.51 -11.55
CA ALA A 115 9.53 6.12 -11.83
C ALA A 115 8.54 5.11 -11.25
N LEU A 116 8.22 5.26 -9.97
CA LEU A 116 7.27 4.40 -9.25
C LEU A 116 5.89 4.43 -9.90
N LEU A 117 5.29 5.62 -10.03
CA LEU A 117 3.89 5.72 -10.46
C LEU A 117 3.72 5.38 -11.94
N VAL A 118 4.63 5.80 -12.81
CA VAL A 118 4.54 5.47 -14.24
C VAL A 118 4.82 3.99 -14.47
N GLY A 119 5.89 3.46 -13.88
CA GLY A 119 6.26 2.05 -14.00
C GLY A 119 5.15 1.12 -13.51
N SER A 120 4.65 1.36 -12.30
CA SER A 120 3.55 0.58 -11.74
C SER A 120 2.25 0.79 -12.52
N ALA A 121 1.88 2.01 -12.92
CA ALA A 121 0.66 2.23 -13.70
C ALA A 121 0.66 1.44 -15.03
N VAL A 122 1.79 1.41 -15.74
CA VAL A 122 1.93 0.63 -16.98
C VAL A 122 1.71 -0.85 -16.71
N ALA A 123 2.34 -1.42 -15.67
CA ALA A 123 2.15 -2.82 -15.30
C ALA A 123 0.68 -3.12 -14.95
N LEU A 124 0.07 -2.31 -14.10
CA LEU A 124 -1.30 -2.52 -13.61
C LEU A 124 -2.35 -2.38 -14.73
N VAL A 125 -2.11 -1.52 -15.72
CA VAL A 125 -3.02 -1.31 -16.85
C VAL A 125 -2.80 -2.34 -17.96
N VAL A 126 -1.55 -2.56 -18.37
CA VAL A 126 -1.23 -3.36 -19.57
C VAL A 126 -1.20 -4.84 -19.25
N ALA A 127 -0.51 -5.23 -18.17
CA ALA A 127 -0.31 -6.63 -17.80
C ALA A 127 -1.48 -7.16 -16.98
N GLU A 128 -1.90 -6.42 -15.95
CA GLU A 128 -2.96 -6.89 -15.04
C GLU A 128 -4.38 -6.48 -15.46
N ARG A 129 -4.52 -5.42 -16.28
CA ARG A 129 -5.82 -4.88 -16.72
C ARG A 129 -6.77 -4.60 -15.56
N GLN A 130 -6.25 -3.98 -14.50
CA GLN A 130 -7.02 -3.73 -13.27
C GLN A 130 -8.25 -2.85 -13.52
N ALA A 131 -9.33 -3.13 -12.78
CA ALA A 131 -10.51 -2.26 -12.75
C ALA A 131 -10.13 -0.85 -12.24
N PRO A 132 -10.75 0.23 -12.75
CA PRO A 132 -10.34 1.61 -12.44
C PRO A 132 -10.28 1.95 -10.95
N VAL A 133 -11.21 1.43 -10.15
CA VAL A 133 -11.24 1.68 -8.70
C VAL A 133 -10.04 1.04 -7.98
N LYS A 134 -9.67 -0.19 -8.38
CA LYS A 134 -8.51 -0.89 -7.81
C LYS A 134 -7.21 -0.20 -8.23
N LEU A 135 -7.12 0.21 -9.50
CA LEU A 135 -5.98 0.96 -10.02
C LEU A 135 -5.78 2.27 -9.25
N ALA A 136 -6.85 3.05 -9.06
CA ALA A 136 -6.80 4.31 -8.31
C ALA A 136 -6.32 4.09 -6.88
N PHE A 137 -6.86 3.09 -6.18
CA PHE A 137 -6.39 2.75 -4.84
C PHE A 137 -4.91 2.36 -4.81
N ASN A 138 -4.47 1.47 -5.70
CA ASN A 138 -3.09 1.00 -5.73
C ASN A 138 -2.11 2.15 -6.00
N LEU A 139 -2.40 3.01 -6.97
CA LEU A 139 -1.54 4.16 -7.27
C LEU A 139 -1.50 5.17 -6.12
N SER A 140 -2.62 5.46 -5.46
CA SER A 140 -2.63 6.32 -4.27
C SER A 140 -1.88 5.69 -3.10
N ASN A 141 -1.97 4.38 -2.93
CA ASN A 141 -1.22 3.65 -1.91
C ASN A 141 0.28 3.68 -2.20
N PHE A 142 0.70 3.42 -3.44
CA PHE A 142 2.10 3.49 -3.87
C PHE A 142 2.66 4.91 -3.71
N ALA A 143 1.88 5.94 -4.06
CA ALA A 143 2.28 7.33 -3.82
C ALA A 143 2.53 7.58 -2.32
N LEU A 144 1.60 7.17 -1.44
CA LEU A 144 1.75 7.38 0.00
C LEU A 144 2.95 6.64 0.58
N THR A 145 3.10 5.34 0.27
CA THR A 145 4.20 4.54 0.80
C THR A 145 5.54 5.00 0.22
N GLY A 146 5.59 5.35 -1.07
CA GLY A 146 6.79 5.89 -1.71
C GLY A 146 7.25 7.21 -1.10
N VAL A 147 6.33 8.15 -0.89
CA VAL A 147 6.63 9.43 -0.21
C VAL A 147 7.06 9.19 1.24
N LEU A 148 6.39 8.28 1.95
CA LEU A 148 6.78 7.91 3.32
C LEU A 148 8.20 7.33 3.37
N SER A 149 8.53 6.40 2.48
CA SER A 149 9.88 5.83 2.39
C SER A 149 10.91 6.91 2.12
N LEU A 150 10.66 7.81 1.16
CA LEU A 150 11.56 8.94 0.89
C LEU A 150 11.72 9.85 2.11
N ALA A 151 10.64 10.17 2.82
CA ALA A 151 10.70 11.02 4.00
C ALA A 151 11.50 10.36 5.13
N VAL A 152 11.25 9.07 5.41
CA VAL A 152 12.01 8.31 6.42
C VAL A 152 13.49 8.21 6.03
N PHE A 153 13.77 7.91 4.76
CA PHE A 153 15.13 7.76 4.25
C PHE A 153 15.93 9.06 4.35
N HIS A 154 15.39 10.19 3.87
CA HIS A 154 16.05 11.50 3.92
C HIS A 154 16.25 12.06 5.33
N ARG A 155 15.61 11.49 6.34
CA ARG A 155 15.84 11.85 7.75
C ARG A 155 17.01 11.09 8.38
N ILE A 156 17.48 9.99 7.76
CA ILE A 156 18.48 9.08 8.32
C ILE A 156 19.75 9.04 7.46
N VAL A 157 19.61 9.04 6.13
CA VAL A 157 20.73 8.95 5.18
C VAL A 157 21.72 10.10 5.40
N THR A 158 23.02 9.83 5.32
CA THR A 158 24.06 10.86 5.44
C THR A 158 24.18 11.66 4.14
N GLY A 159 24.09 10.97 3.00
CA GLY A 159 24.33 11.56 1.69
C GLY A 159 25.81 11.87 1.42
N ASP A 160 26.71 11.23 2.17
CA ASP A 160 28.14 11.33 1.92
C ASP A 160 28.54 10.53 0.66
N PRO A 161 29.67 10.84 0.00
CA PRO A 161 30.08 10.14 -1.24
C PRO A 161 30.34 8.63 -1.07
N THR A 162 30.55 8.19 0.16
CA THR A 162 30.77 6.78 0.52
C THR A 162 29.53 6.24 1.22
N LEU A 163 29.10 5.04 0.84
CA LEU A 163 28.02 4.33 1.52
C LEU A 163 28.45 3.94 2.93
N ASP A 164 27.75 4.49 3.92
CA ASP A 164 27.97 4.18 5.32
C ASP A 164 26.93 3.17 5.83
N PRO A 165 27.24 2.39 6.89
CA PRO A 165 26.29 1.45 7.48
C PRO A 165 24.95 2.10 7.91
N ILE A 166 24.95 3.38 8.22
CA ILE A 166 23.74 4.13 8.58
C ILE A 166 22.78 4.32 7.38
N ASP A 167 23.30 4.37 6.15
CA ASP A 167 22.48 4.49 4.95
C ASP A 167 21.73 3.18 4.66
N TRP A 168 22.33 2.04 5.04
CA TRP A 168 21.65 0.75 5.01
C TRP A 168 20.51 0.72 6.02
N VAL A 169 20.74 1.23 7.23
CA VAL A 169 19.69 1.36 8.26
C VAL A 169 18.57 2.27 7.77
N ALA A 170 18.90 3.37 7.07
CA ALA A 170 17.92 4.25 6.43
C ALA A 170 17.03 3.47 5.45
N ALA A 171 17.64 2.68 4.56
CA ALA A 171 16.93 1.87 3.58
C ALA A 171 16.01 0.83 4.24
N PHE A 172 16.50 0.06 5.21
CA PHE A 172 15.68 -0.92 5.93
C PHE A 172 14.51 -0.27 6.68
N THR A 173 14.76 0.86 7.34
CA THR A 173 13.72 1.58 8.09
C THR A 173 12.64 2.12 7.14
N ALA A 174 13.04 2.70 6.01
CA ALA A 174 12.14 3.19 4.98
C ALA A 174 11.29 2.07 4.36
N SER A 175 11.90 0.93 4.04
CA SER A 175 11.21 -0.26 3.50
C SER A 175 10.20 -0.83 4.49
N LEU A 176 10.59 -1.02 5.76
CA LEU A 176 9.70 -1.55 6.79
C LEU A 176 8.51 -0.62 7.08
N ALA A 177 8.75 0.70 7.12
CA ALA A 177 7.67 1.69 7.28
C ALA A 177 6.67 1.61 6.11
N ALA A 178 7.16 1.47 4.88
CA ALA A 178 6.33 1.29 3.70
C ALA A 178 5.46 0.03 3.79
N THR A 179 6.07 -1.09 4.19
CA THR A 179 5.37 -2.37 4.36
C THR A 179 4.25 -2.28 5.38
N VAL A 180 4.52 -1.68 6.55
CA VAL A 180 3.51 -1.52 7.61
C VAL A 180 2.35 -0.66 7.12
N VAL A 181 2.64 0.51 6.54
CA VAL A 181 1.60 1.43 6.08
C VAL A 181 0.81 0.84 4.91
N GLY A 182 1.50 0.20 3.95
CA GLY A 182 0.86 -0.46 2.81
C GLY A 182 -0.04 -1.63 3.22
N ALA A 183 0.34 -2.41 4.24
CA ALA A 183 -0.50 -3.47 4.78
C ALA A 183 -1.75 -2.90 5.47
N LEU A 184 -1.60 -1.83 6.26
CA LEU A 184 -2.69 -1.17 6.95
C LEU A 184 -3.71 -0.54 5.99
N THR A 185 -3.26 0.18 4.96
CA THR A 185 -4.15 0.80 3.96
C THR A 185 -4.88 -0.27 3.14
N THR A 186 -4.19 -1.36 2.78
CA THR A 186 -4.79 -2.49 2.07
C THR A 186 -5.86 -3.20 2.92
N ALA A 187 -5.55 -3.52 4.18
CA ALA A 187 -6.52 -4.10 5.11
C ALA A 187 -7.74 -3.18 5.29
N THR A 188 -7.50 -1.87 5.36
CA THR A 188 -8.54 -0.85 5.50
C THR A 188 -9.45 -0.79 4.28
N VAL A 189 -8.91 -0.74 3.06
CA VAL A 189 -9.75 -0.66 1.85
C VAL A 189 -10.57 -1.94 1.63
N ILE A 190 -10.02 -3.11 1.95
CA ILE A 190 -10.76 -4.39 1.85
C ILE A 190 -11.92 -4.38 2.85
N THR A 191 -11.68 -3.92 4.07
CA THR A 191 -12.73 -3.79 5.09
C THR A 191 -13.80 -2.78 4.67
N ILE A 192 -13.41 -1.64 4.10
CA ILE A 192 -14.35 -0.64 3.57
C ILE A 192 -15.20 -1.21 2.43
N SER A 193 -14.60 -2.05 1.58
CA SER A 193 -15.24 -2.66 0.42
C SER A 193 -16.23 -3.78 0.78
N GLY A 194 -16.33 -4.15 2.07
CA GLY A 194 -17.20 -5.24 2.53
C GLY A 194 -16.56 -6.64 2.41
N GLY A 195 -15.22 -6.71 2.26
CA GLY A 195 -14.47 -7.96 2.31
C GLY A 195 -14.42 -8.56 3.72
N ALA A 196 -13.94 -9.80 3.83
CA ALA A 196 -13.74 -10.47 5.11
C ALA A 196 -12.81 -9.66 6.04
N PRO A 197 -12.96 -9.74 7.38
CA PRO A 197 -12.11 -9.03 8.33
C PRO A 197 -10.62 -9.30 8.08
N GLN A 198 -9.87 -8.29 7.63
CA GLN A 198 -8.44 -8.44 7.32
C GLN A 198 -7.53 -8.18 8.52
N TYR A 199 -8.01 -7.46 9.53
CA TYR A 199 -7.19 -7.10 10.69
C TYR A 199 -6.78 -8.32 11.52
N GLU A 200 -7.55 -9.40 11.50
CA GLU A 200 -7.19 -10.68 12.12
C GLU A 200 -5.97 -11.33 11.45
N LYS A 201 -5.76 -11.08 10.15
CA LYS A 201 -4.61 -11.56 9.37
C LYS A 201 -3.44 -10.59 9.35
N LEU A 202 -3.57 -9.40 9.94
CA LEU A 202 -2.55 -8.36 9.88
C LEU A 202 -1.19 -8.81 10.45
N PRO A 203 -1.09 -9.55 11.57
CA PRO A 203 0.20 -10.03 12.07
C PRO A 203 0.92 -10.93 11.06
N GLU A 204 0.18 -11.81 10.38
CA GLU A 204 0.72 -12.71 9.35
C GLU A 204 1.18 -11.92 8.12
N MET A 205 0.36 -10.97 7.66
CA MET A 205 0.72 -10.06 6.54
C MET A 205 1.99 -9.26 6.85
N LEU A 206 2.12 -8.73 8.07
CA LEU A 206 3.27 -7.94 8.51
C LEU A 206 4.52 -8.79 8.68
N GLN A 207 4.40 -9.98 9.27
CA GLN A 207 5.53 -10.89 9.43
C GLN A 207 6.09 -11.30 8.07
N PHE A 208 5.19 -11.73 7.18
CA PHE A 208 5.57 -12.14 5.83
C PHE A 208 6.14 -10.96 5.04
N GLY A 209 5.41 -9.85 4.96
CA GLY A 209 5.86 -8.64 4.24
C GLY A 209 7.17 -8.09 4.78
N GLY A 210 7.40 -8.17 6.10
CA GLY A 210 8.65 -7.75 6.73
C GLY A 210 9.85 -8.60 6.29
N ILE A 211 9.69 -9.94 6.23
CA ILE A 211 10.75 -10.84 5.75
C ILE A 211 11.10 -10.51 4.29
N VAL A 212 10.08 -10.25 3.46
CA VAL A 212 10.25 -9.91 2.04
C VAL A 212 10.97 -8.58 1.88
N ALA A 213 10.53 -7.56 2.62
CA ALA A 213 11.15 -6.25 2.60
C ALA A 213 12.63 -6.33 2.99
N VAL A 214 12.97 -7.11 4.03
CA VAL A 214 14.35 -7.33 4.46
C VAL A 214 15.16 -8.06 3.38
N ALA A 215 14.61 -9.12 2.78
CA ALA A 215 15.30 -9.88 1.74
C ALA A 215 15.58 -9.02 0.50
N ASN A 216 14.55 -8.32 0.00
CA ASN A 216 14.67 -7.46 -1.18
C ASN A 216 15.59 -6.26 -0.93
N THR A 217 15.51 -5.64 0.25
CA THR A 217 16.41 -4.53 0.63
C THR A 217 17.85 -5.03 0.72
N SER A 218 18.09 -6.21 1.31
CA SER A 218 19.43 -6.82 1.35
C SER A 218 19.97 -7.06 -0.06
N LEU A 219 19.15 -7.63 -0.95
CA LEU A 219 19.50 -7.87 -2.36
C LEU A 219 19.83 -6.58 -3.12
N ALA A 220 19.12 -5.48 -2.84
CA ALA A 220 19.37 -4.19 -3.48
C ALA A 220 20.64 -3.48 -2.97
N LEU A 221 21.11 -3.82 -1.78
CA LEU A 221 22.31 -3.24 -1.16
C LEU A 221 23.60 -4.03 -1.45
N LEU A 222 23.50 -5.21 -2.07
CA LEU A 222 24.65 -6.03 -2.52
C LEU A 222 25.25 -5.51 -3.82
#